data_AF-A0AAT9HIJ5-F1
#
_entry.id   AF-A0AAT9HIJ5-F1
#
_cell.length_a   1.000
_cell.length_b   1.000
_cell.length_c   1.000
_cell.angle_alpha   90.00
_cell.angle_beta   90.00
_cell.angle_gamma   90.00
#
_symmetry.space_group_name_H-M   'P 1'
#
loop_
_entity.id
_entity.type
_entity.pdbx_description
1 polymer ?
#
loop_
_entity_poly.entity_id
_entity_poly.type
_entity_poly.pdbx_seq_one_letter_code
_entity_poly.pdbx_strand_id
1 'polypeptide(L)'
;MRADLLYDGIDGLDEALAAVDGFDEVLVSGLLRPGPAQAAGLAGIAEAVAGSPLAARVAEAAEEAAAGTAGEDHLMALAGARTALLGSAHDALLARVEEAVGRTRAEEDGTTPAVAAEPAANLCAAARSWLCDLARVGWHGIDRELIAGAAPVVSAMLPDPALRRQATLLDGFAAELAASCPGATLERVPVRRWADLWSRAMLLTLPGAASAPAVGEATGRLLPLGVDVQEHATAVQAQVHAVFEPAGGGPPKLVRASVSAPKPDTVVGAGLWQLLRPHMSLLTAVSEGRAMDLDAMPVTGEGDLLWDDARARAGEPAEVFATARVALPTAAAFATAPLDRHPARIAVPVLLEGYAVEEDAFQVAGVRLAVDTDRVPAAGPLTPEAVASSGACVGLLRWDAGEFLVQPLAVERMVRKKAVAVHAGAWAGVRRTRPGCVPRRPPPMP
;
A
#
# COMPACT_ATOMS: atom_id res chain seq x y z
N MET A 1 -21.82 7.99 3.43
CA MET A 1 -20.58 8.73 3.10
C MET A 1 -20.98 10.05 2.45
N ARG A 2 -20.35 11.15 2.85
CA ARG A 2 -20.47 12.48 2.23
C ARG A 2 -19.41 12.62 1.13
N ALA A 3 -19.76 12.18 -0.08
CA ALA A 3 -18.81 12.13 -1.20
C ALA A 3 -18.39 13.51 -1.72
N ASP A 4 -19.23 14.53 -1.51
CA ASP A 4 -18.97 15.95 -1.80
C ASP A 4 -17.64 16.42 -1.20
N LEU A 5 -17.36 16.03 0.04
CA LEU A 5 -16.15 16.43 0.76
C LEU A 5 -14.86 15.94 0.11
N LEU A 6 -14.90 14.88 -0.70
CA LEU A 6 -13.70 14.35 -1.35
C LEU A 6 -13.17 15.26 -2.48
N TYR A 7 -13.96 16.24 -2.93
CA TYR A 7 -13.61 17.12 -4.05
C TYR A 7 -13.32 18.56 -3.62
N ASP A 8 -13.60 18.91 -2.37
CA ASP A 8 -13.22 20.22 -1.84
C ASP A 8 -11.69 20.32 -1.80
N GLY A 9 -11.14 21.48 -2.17
CA GLY A 9 -9.71 21.73 -2.11
C GLY A 9 -9.13 21.44 -0.71
N ILE A 10 -7.87 21.01 -0.68
CA ILE A 10 -7.08 20.89 0.54
C ILE A 10 -5.95 21.91 0.45
N ASP A 11 -5.99 22.90 1.35
CA ASP A 11 -5.02 23.98 1.37
C ASP A 11 -3.58 23.43 1.43
N GLY A 12 -2.74 23.86 0.49
CA GLY A 12 -1.32 23.48 0.43
C GLY A 12 -1.04 22.09 -0.14
N LEU A 13 -2.05 21.29 -0.50
CA LEU A 13 -1.84 19.94 -1.03
C LEU A 13 -1.15 19.99 -2.40
N ASP A 14 -1.66 20.81 -3.31
CA ASP A 14 -1.13 20.93 -4.67
C ASP A 14 0.30 21.48 -4.65
N GLU A 15 0.58 22.48 -3.81
CA GLU A 15 1.91 23.03 -3.62
C GLU A 15 2.89 22.00 -3.04
N ALA A 16 2.45 21.21 -2.05
CA ALA A 16 3.28 20.14 -1.49
C ALA A 16 3.58 19.06 -2.53
N LEU A 17 2.58 18.61 -3.29
CA LEU A 17 2.78 17.60 -4.34
C LEU A 17 3.68 18.10 -5.47
N ALA A 18 3.53 19.37 -5.87
CA ALA A 18 4.37 20.02 -6.87
C ALA A 18 5.84 20.15 -6.41
N ALA A 19 6.08 20.45 -5.12
CA ALA A 19 7.45 20.46 -4.57
C ALA A 19 8.08 19.06 -4.61
N VAL A 20 7.30 18.01 -4.32
CA VAL A 20 7.76 16.61 -4.43
C VAL A 20 7.98 16.23 -5.90
N ASP A 21 7.11 16.62 -6.84
CA ASP A 21 7.32 16.41 -8.29
C ASP A 21 8.61 17.08 -8.76
N GLY A 22 8.84 18.34 -8.38
CA GLY A 22 10.05 19.07 -8.73
C GLY A 22 11.32 18.38 -8.23
N PHE A 23 11.29 17.81 -7.01
CA PHE A 23 12.41 17.01 -6.49
C PHE A 23 12.56 15.66 -7.19
N ASP A 24 11.46 14.99 -7.55
CA ASP A 24 11.55 13.71 -8.23
C ASP A 24 12.17 13.84 -9.63
N GLU A 25 11.90 14.95 -10.33
CA GLU A 25 12.57 15.31 -11.59
C GLU A 25 14.08 15.58 -11.41
N VAL A 26 14.52 16.04 -10.23
CA VAL A 26 15.96 16.12 -9.90
C VAL A 26 16.58 14.73 -9.92
N LEU A 27 15.91 13.72 -9.35
CA LEU A 27 16.40 12.33 -9.32
C LEU A 27 16.39 11.68 -10.72
N VAL A 28 15.50 12.11 -11.62
CA VAL A 28 15.51 11.68 -13.03
C VAL A 28 16.84 12.06 -13.70
N SER A 29 17.28 13.31 -13.49
CA SER A 29 18.48 13.87 -14.12
C SER A 29 19.78 13.58 -13.36
N GLY A 30 19.70 13.34 -12.05
CA GLY A 30 20.85 13.10 -11.19
C GLY A 30 21.48 14.36 -10.61
N LEU A 31 22.31 14.16 -9.58
CA LEU A 31 22.93 15.20 -8.76
C LEU A 31 24.45 15.40 -9.00
N LEU A 32 25.07 14.67 -9.93
CA LEU A 32 26.50 14.82 -10.24
C LEU A 32 26.86 16.19 -10.83
N ARG A 33 25.99 16.72 -11.70
CA ARG A 33 26.16 18.02 -12.38
C ARG A 33 24.81 18.72 -12.49
N PRO A 34 24.26 19.24 -11.37
CA PRO A 34 22.96 19.88 -11.37
C PRO A 34 22.93 21.10 -12.30
N GLY A 35 21.90 21.20 -13.12
CA GLY A 35 21.59 22.40 -13.89
C GLY A 35 20.59 23.32 -13.16
N PRO A 36 20.22 24.45 -13.79
CA PRO A 36 19.27 25.40 -13.20
C PRO A 36 17.91 24.78 -12.86
N ALA A 37 17.42 23.82 -13.66
CA ALA A 37 16.17 23.12 -13.39
C ALA A 37 16.26 22.26 -12.12
N GLN A 38 17.36 21.52 -11.94
CA GLN A 38 17.56 20.75 -10.72
C GLN A 38 17.70 21.66 -9.48
N ALA A 39 18.41 22.78 -9.61
CA ALA A 39 18.53 23.77 -8.53
C ALA A 39 17.16 24.33 -8.12
N ALA A 40 16.25 24.56 -9.07
CA ALA A 40 14.88 24.99 -8.78
C ALA A 40 14.07 23.92 -8.04
N GLY A 41 14.16 22.64 -8.46
CA GLY A 41 13.50 21.53 -7.75
C GLY A 41 14.00 21.35 -6.32
N LEU A 42 15.32 21.49 -6.10
CA LEU A 42 15.95 21.46 -4.77
C LEU A 42 15.54 22.65 -3.89
N ALA A 43 15.44 23.85 -4.47
CA ALA A 43 14.95 25.02 -3.76
C ALA A 43 13.47 24.86 -3.36
N GLY A 44 12.64 24.32 -4.26
CA GLY A 44 11.22 24.10 -4.02
C GLY A 44 10.95 23.16 -2.84
N ILE A 45 11.70 22.05 -2.75
CA ILE A 45 11.55 21.14 -1.60
C ILE A 45 12.05 21.77 -0.28
N ALA A 46 13.08 22.60 -0.32
CA ALA A 46 13.57 23.32 0.86
C ALA A 46 12.57 24.39 1.34
N GLU A 47 11.95 25.13 0.41
CA GLU A 47 10.92 26.12 0.70
C GLU A 47 9.67 25.46 1.31
N ALA A 48 9.23 24.34 0.75
CA ALA A 48 8.06 23.61 1.23
C ALA A 48 8.19 23.14 2.70
N VAL A 49 9.41 22.92 3.19
CA VAL A 49 9.67 22.51 4.58
C VAL A 49 10.24 23.64 5.46
N ALA A 50 10.28 24.88 4.97
CA ALA A 50 10.90 26.01 5.67
C ALA A 50 10.24 26.35 7.02
N GLY A 51 8.95 26.03 7.18
CA GLY A 51 8.21 26.20 8.44
C GLY A 51 8.38 25.05 9.44
N SER A 52 9.18 24.03 9.12
CA SER A 52 9.30 22.80 9.90
C SER A 52 10.63 22.69 10.66
N PRO A 53 10.77 21.75 11.61
CA PRO A 53 12.05 21.44 12.25
C PRO A 53 13.16 20.98 11.27
N LEU A 54 12.81 20.62 10.03
CA LEU A 54 13.78 20.19 9.00
C LEU A 54 14.40 21.37 8.24
N ALA A 55 13.86 22.59 8.37
CA ALA A 55 14.15 23.73 7.52
C ALA A 55 15.66 23.99 7.30
N ALA A 56 16.41 24.16 8.39
CA ALA A 56 17.84 24.48 8.31
C ALA A 56 18.64 23.36 7.62
N ARG A 57 18.37 22.11 7.96
CA ARG A 57 19.13 20.97 7.43
C ARG A 57 18.80 20.70 5.96
N VAL A 58 17.55 20.91 5.56
CA VAL A 58 17.12 20.71 4.18
C VAL A 58 17.58 21.86 3.29
N ALA A 59 17.57 23.10 3.78
CA ALA A 59 18.14 24.24 3.07
C ALA A 59 19.64 24.02 2.76
N GLU A 60 20.42 23.64 3.78
CA GLU A 60 21.84 23.29 3.60
C GLU A 60 22.02 22.13 2.59
N ALA A 61 21.23 21.06 2.73
CA ALA A 61 21.31 19.93 1.83
C ALA A 61 20.94 20.29 0.38
N ALA A 62 19.95 21.17 0.18
CA ALA A 62 19.54 21.65 -1.13
C ALA A 62 20.62 22.53 -1.78
N GLU A 63 21.27 23.41 -1.01
CA GLU A 63 22.37 24.25 -1.49
C GLU A 63 23.58 23.39 -1.91
N GLU A 64 24.01 22.46 -1.05
CA GLU A 64 25.11 21.53 -1.35
C GLU A 64 24.78 20.60 -2.53
N ALA A 65 23.52 20.14 -2.63
CA ALA A 65 23.07 19.35 -3.76
C ALA A 65 23.07 20.16 -5.05
N ALA A 66 22.64 21.42 -5.04
CA ALA A 66 22.65 22.30 -6.19
C ALA A 66 24.08 22.68 -6.64
N ALA A 67 25.02 22.72 -5.69
CA ALA A 67 26.45 22.90 -5.96
C ALA A 67 27.16 21.62 -6.46
N GLY A 68 26.49 20.46 -6.43
CA GLY A 68 27.07 19.16 -6.80
C GLY A 68 28.02 18.59 -5.74
N THR A 69 27.93 19.05 -4.50
CA THR A 69 28.80 18.68 -3.36
C THR A 69 28.07 17.92 -2.26
N ALA A 70 26.80 17.57 -2.46
CA ALA A 70 26.00 16.81 -1.51
C ALA A 70 26.64 15.46 -1.09
N GLY A 71 26.92 15.34 0.20
CA GLY A 71 27.29 14.09 0.85
C GLY A 71 26.08 13.22 1.22
N GLU A 72 26.36 12.07 1.85
CA GLU A 72 25.35 11.12 2.30
C GLU A 72 24.29 11.76 3.21
N ASP A 73 24.72 12.56 4.19
CA ASP A 73 23.81 13.20 5.14
C ASP A 73 22.91 14.26 4.47
N HIS A 74 23.35 14.86 3.35
CA HIS A 74 22.53 15.79 2.57
C HIS A 74 21.44 15.03 1.82
N LEU A 75 21.79 13.93 1.17
CA LEU A 75 20.82 13.07 0.47
C LEU A 75 19.81 12.44 1.44
N MET A 76 20.24 12.09 2.64
CA MET A 76 19.35 11.63 3.70
C MET A 76 18.35 12.70 4.13
N ALA A 77 18.80 13.95 4.31
CA ALA A 77 17.93 15.07 4.67
C ALA A 77 16.87 15.34 3.58
N LEU A 78 17.25 15.27 2.31
CA LEU A 78 16.35 15.43 1.17
C LEU A 78 15.31 14.29 1.09
N ALA A 79 15.73 13.04 1.28
CA ALA A 79 14.82 11.89 1.38
C ALA A 79 13.81 12.06 2.55
N GLY A 80 14.30 12.57 3.69
CA GLY A 80 13.47 12.92 4.85
C GLY A 80 12.45 14.00 4.56
N ALA A 81 12.87 15.10 3.91
CA ALA A 81 11.99 16.20 3.52
C ALA A 81 10.86 15.73 2.60
N ARG A 82 11.22 14.95 1.57
CA ARG A 82 10.26 14.38 0.62
C ARG A 82 9.24 13.48 1.32
N THR A 83 9.71 12.61 2.20
CA THR A 83 8.85 11.71 2.98
C THR A 83 7.95 12.48 3.94
N ALA A 84 8.45 13.56 4.56
CA ALA A 84 7.66 14.41 5.45
C ALA A 84 6.53 15.14 4.72
N LEU A 85 6.78 15.66 3.50
CA LEU A 85 5.76 16.31 2.67
C LEU A 85 4.68 15.31 2.21
N LEU A 86 5.07 14.10 1.81
CA LEU A 86 4.11 13.04 1.47
C LEU A 86 3.33 12.59 2.72
N GLY A 87 3.98 12.58 3.88
CA GLY A 87 3.32 12.33 5.17
C GLY A 87 2.29 13.39 5.53
N SER A 88 2.58 14.67 5.32
CA SER A 88 1.60 15.74 5.55
C SER A 88 0.45 15.70 4.56
N ALA A 89 0.72 15.41 3.27
CA ALA A 89 -0.32 15.18 2.27
C ALA A 89 -1.22 13.99 2.65
N HIS A 90 -0.62 12.88 3.10
CA HIS A 90 -1.36 11.73 3.61
C HIS A 90 -2.28 12.11 4.77
N ASP A 91 -1.76 12.83 5.77
CA ASP A 91 -2.53 13.18 6.96
C ASP A 91 -3.69 14.13 6.63
N ALA A 92 -3.48 15.08 5.72
CA ALA A 92 -4.54 15.98 5.24
C ALA A 92 -5.63 15.24 4.44
N LEU A 93 -5.23 14.35 3.52
CA LEU A 93 -6.16 13.51 2.75
C LEU A 93 -6.94 12.56 3.67
N LEU A 94 -6.26 11.94 4.64
CA LEU A 94 -6.90 11.03 5.58
C LEU A 94 -7.90 11.75 6.49
N ALA A 95 -7.57 12.94 6.97
CA ALA A 95 -8.51 13.77 7.74
C ALA A 95 -9.78 14.07 6.93
N ARG A 96 -9.64 14.34 5.62
CA ARG A 96 -10.80 14.52 4.74
C ARG A 96 -11.62 13.23 4.57
N VAL A 97 -10.94 12.09 4.42
CA VAL A 97 -11.61 10.79 4.36
C VAL A 97 -12.39 10.51 5.64
N GLU A 98 -11.81 10.77 6.82
CA GLU A 98 -12.45 10.60 8.13
C GLU A 98 -13.74 11.42 8.23
N GLU A 99 -13.73 12.68 7.77
CA GLU A 99 -14.92 13.53 7.71
C GLU A 99 -15.97 12.96 6.74
N ALA A 100 -15.55 12.54 5.54
CA ALA A 100 -16.44 11.99 4.50
C ALA A 100 -17.14 10.70 4.95
N VAL A 101 -16.44 9.84 5.68
CA VAL A 101 -16.98 8.55 6.16
C VAL A 101 -17.65 8.66 7.53
N GLY A 102 -17.42 9.75 8.28
CA GLY A 102 -17.97 9.99 9.60
C GLY A 102 -17.42 9.06 10.68
N ARG A 103 -16.15 8.63 10.56
CA ARG A 103 -15.49 7.71 11.52
C ARG A 103 -14.37 8.42 12.26
N THR A 104 -14.24 8.13 13.55
CA THR A 104 -13.16 8.63 14.39
C THR A 104 -11.94 7.71 14.33
N ARG A 105 -10.74 8.28 14.35
CA ARG A 105 -9.48 7.57 14.54
C ARG A 105 -9.32 7.14 16.00
N ALA A 106 -8.70 5.99 16.24
CA ALA A 106 -8.24 5.66 17.59
C ALA A 106 -7.13 6.65 17.99
N GLU A 107 -7.12 7.11 19.24
CA GLU A 107 -6.02 7.94 19.74
C GLU A 107 -4.68 7.21 19.54
N GLU A 108 -3.64 7.96 19.18
CA GLU A 108 -2.28 7.42 19.10
C GLU A 108 -1.84 7.02 20.51
N ASP A 109 -1.97 5.72 20.82
CA ASP A 109 -1.29 5.15 21.97
C ASP A 109 0.21 5.33 21.72
N GLY A 110 0.81 6.26 22.48
CA GLY A 110 2.23 6.59 22.44
C GLY A 110 3.06 5.33 22.62
N THR A 111 3.38 4.69 21.51
CA THR A 111 4.11 3.43 21.53
C THR A 111 5.57 3.78 21.74
N THR A 112 6.07 3.49 22.94
CA THR A 112 7.49 3.63 23.24
C THR A 112 8.27 2.74 22.26
N PRO A 113 9.19 3.30 21.46
CA PRO A 113 9.99 2.49 20.55
C PRO A 113 10.73 1.42 21.36
N ALA A 114 10.59 0.16 20.95
CA ALA A 114 11.40 -0.91 21.52
C ALA A 114 12.88 -0.58 21.28
N VAL A 115 13.69 -0.70 22.33
CA VAL A 115 15.14 -0.51 22.23
C VAL A 115 15.68 -1.59 21.30
N ALA A 116 15.98 -1.20 20.07
CA ALA A 116 16.58 -2.09 19.10
C ALA A 116 18.01 -2.45 19.56
N ALA A 117 18.35 -3.73 19.49
CA ALA A 117 19.74 -4.15 19.55
C ALA A 117 20.50 -3.53 18.36
N GLU A 118 21.73 -3.05 18.57
CA GLU A 118 22.54 -2.41 17.53
C GLU A 118 22.70 -3.35 16.31
N PRO A 119 22.06 -3.08 15.16
CA PRO A 119 22.22 -3.92 13.98
C PRO A 119 23.41 -3.46 13.14
N ALA A 120 23.79 -4.30 12.18
CA ALA A 120 24.95 -4.21 11.30
C ALA A 120 25.13 -2.84 10.59
N ALA A 121 25.67 -1.86 11.31
CA ALA A 121 25.92 -0.49 10.82
C ALA A 121 26.66 -0.46 9.47
N ASN A 122 27.57 -1.42 9.26
CA ASN A 122 28.33 -1.56 8.02
C ASN A 122 27.45 -1.94 6.81
N LEU A 123 26.42 -2.78 6.98
CA LEU A 123 25.52 -3.15 5.89
C LEU A 123 24.55 -2.01 5.54
N CYS A 124 24.03 -1.31 6.55
CA CYS A 124 23.22 -0.11 6.34
C CYS A 124 24.02 0.99 5.64
N ALA A 125 25.30 1.18 6.00
CA ALA A 125 26.20 2.12 5.31
C ALA A 125 26.46 1.70 3.86
N ALA A 126 26.67 0.41 3.59
CA ALA A 126 26.84 -0.10 2.22
C ALA A 126 25.58 0.14 1.35
N ALA A 127 24.39 -0.11 1.91
CA ALA A 127 23.13 0.20 1.25
C ALA A 127 22.98 1.71 0.97
N ARG A 128 23.30 2.58 1.93
CA ARG A 128 23.29 4.03 1.72
C ARG A 128 24.25 4.49 0.64
N SER A 129 25.47 3.96 0.62
CA SER A 129 26.45 4.31 -0.41
C SER A 129 25.89 4.02 -1.80
N TRP A 130 25.32 2.83 -2.01
CA TRP A 130 24.70 2.47 -3.29
C TRP A 130 23.53 3.39 -3.67
N LEU A 131 22.65 3.70 -2.71
CA LEU A 131 21.53 4.64 -2.92
C LEU A 131 22.00 6.07 -3.21
N CYS A 132 23.11 6.51 -2.61
CA CYS A 132 23.72 7.81 -2.91
C CYS A 132 24.27 7.83 -4.35
N ASP A 133 24.90 6.75 -4.79
CA ASP A 133 25.41 6.64 -6.15
C ASP A 133 24.27 6.65 -7.19
N LEU A 134 23.14 5.99 -6.89
CA LEU A 134 21.92 6.11 -7.70
C LEU A 134 21.43 7.55 -7.82
N ALA A 135 21.30 8.29 -6.71
CA ALA A 135 20.82 9.67 -6.74
C ALA A 135 21.80 10.62 -7.47
N ARG A 136 23.10 10.38 -7.35
CA ARG A 136 24.15 11.11 -8.06
C ARG A 136 24.04 10.92 -9.56
N VAL A 137 23.94 9.66 -10.00
CA VAL A 137 23.89 9.29 -11.41
C VAL A 137 22.54 9.63 -12.06
N GLY A 138 21.45 9.55 -11.29
CA GLY A 138 20.09 9.77 -11.76
C GLY A 138 19.52 8.60 -12.56
N TRP A 139 18.19 8.58 -12.74
CA TRP A 139 17.49 7.48 -13.41
C TRP A 139 17.93 7.27 -14.86
N HIS A 140 18.23 8.34 -15.61
CA HIS A 140 18.74 8.21 -16.97
C HIS A 140 20.20 7.75 -17.04
N GLY A 141 20.96 7.88 -15.95
CA GLY A 141 22.35 7.49 -15.90
C GLY A 141 22.58 6.03 -15.48
N ILE A 142 21.55 5.29 -15.06
CA ILE A 142 21.73 3.93 -14.55
C ILE A 142 22.28 2.99 -15.63
N ASP A 143 23.24 2.16 -15.22
CA ASP A 143 23.83 1.10 -16.02
C ASP A 143 23.91 -0.22 -15.25
N ARG A 144 24.38 -1.28 -15.93
CA ARG A 144 24.44 -2.63 -15.36
C ARG A 144 25.42 -2.74 -14.19
N GLU A 145 26.49 -1.94 -14.17
CA GLU A 145 27.51 -1.99 -13.13
C GLU A 145 26.97 -1.39 -11.83
N LEU A 146 26.34 -0.21 -11.92
CA LEU A 146 25.69 0.45 -10.79
C LEU A 146 24.59 -0.43 -10.18
N ILE A 147 23.76 -1.05 -11.02
CA ILE A 147 22.67 -1.92 -10.54
C ILE A 147 23.22 -3.19 -9.87
N ALA A 148 24.28 -3.79 -10.44
CA ALA A 148 24.91 -4.98 -9.86
C ALA A 148 25.49 -4.75 -8.45
N GLY A 149 25.78 -3.49 -8.09
CA GLY A 149 26.24 -3.09 -6.76
C GLY A 149 25.28 -3.44 -5.61
N ALA A 150 23.97 -3.61 -5.88
CA ALA A 150 22.99 -3.98 -4.86
C ALA A 150 23.11 -5.45 -4.40
N ALA A 151 23.46 -6.35 -5.31
CA ALA A 151 23.43 -7.80 -5.08
C ALA A 151 24.24 -8.28 -3.85
N PRO A 152 25.52 -7.88 -3.66
CA PRO A 152 26.27 -8.30 -2.48
C PRO A 152 25.69 -7.75 -1.17
N VAL A 153 25.13 -6.54 -1.19
CA VAL A 153 24.49 -5.92 -0.01
C VAL A 153 23.22 -6.70 0.36
N VAL A 154 22.33 -6.94 -0.60
CA VAL A 154 21.10 -7.72 -0.41
C VAL A 154 21.43 -9.12 0.11
N SER A 155 22.38 -9.82 -0.53
CA SER A 155 22.77 -11.17 -0.13
C SER A 155 23.30 -11.24 1.31
N ALA A 156 23.98 -10.19 1.78
CA ALA A 156 24.50 -10.12 3.14
C ALA A 156 23.41 -9.76 4.17
N MET A 157 22.38 -9.01 3.78
CA MET A 157 21.28 -8.60 4.66
C MET A 157 20.20 -9.68 4.84
N LEU A 158 19.89 -10.46 3.80
CA LEU A 158 18.80 -11.46 3.83
C LEU A 158 18.85 -12.48 4.99
N PRO A 159 20.03 -12.98 5.42
CA PRO A 159 20.09 -13.94 6.54
C PRO A 159 19.55 -13.37 7.85
N ASP A 160 19.77 -12.08 8.11
CA ASP A 160 19.36 -11.39 9.34
C ASP A 160 17.88 -10.97 9.27
N PRO A 161 16.99 -11.54 10.11
CA PRO A 161 15.57 -11.17 10.15
C PRO A 161 15.30 -9.68 10.33
N ALA A 162 16.15 -8.97 11.10
CA ALA A 162 15.98 -7.54 11.35
C ALA A 162 16.24 -6.69 10.08
N LEU A 163 17.01 -7.21 9.13
CA LEU A 163 17.39 -6.52 7.90
C LEU A 163 16.56 -6.96 6.68
N ARG A 164 15.75 -8.03 6.78
CA ARG A 164 14.98 -8.57 5.65
C ARG A 164 14.04 -7.57 5.00
N ARG A 165 13.42 -6.67 5.77
CA ARG A 165 12.55 -5.61 5.24
C ARG A 165 13.32 -4.73 4.26
N GLN A 166 14.49 -4.26 4.68
CA GLN A 166 15.37 -3.44 3.85
C GLN A 166 15.94 -4.24 2.68
N ALA A 167 16.39 -5.47 2.91
CA ALA A 167 16.92 -6.34 1.87
C ALA A 167 15.90 -6.60 0.74
N THR A 168 14.64 -6.88 1.11
CA THR A 168 13.55 -7.14 0.15
C THR A 168 13.21 -5.88 -0.66
N LEU A 169 13.22 -4.71 -0.01
CA LEU A 169 13.01 -3.43 -0.70
C LEU A 169 14.13 -3.15 -1.71
N LEU A 170 15.39 -3.32 -1.30
CA LEU A 170 16.56 -3.12 -2.16
C LEU A 170 16.57 -4.12 -3.33
N ASP A 171 16.24 -5.38 -3.07
CA ASP A 171 16.15 -6.44 -4.09
C ASP A 171 15.08 -6.11 -5.14
N GLY A 172 13.87 -5.76 -4.71
CA GLY A 172 12.78 -5.36 -5.60
C GLY A 172 13.13 -4.11 -6.41
N PHE A 173 13.70 -3.09 -5.76
CA PHE A 173 14.10 -1.87 -6.45
C PHE A 173 15.20 -2.13 -7.49
N ALA A 174 16.24 -2.89 -7.13
CA ALA A 174 17.31 -3.26 -8.05
C ALA A 174 16.78 -4.09 -9.24
N ALA A 175 15.81 -4.99 -9.01
CA ALA A 175 15.20 -5.77 -10.08
C ALA A 175 14.44 -4.90 -11.09
N GLU A 176 13.75 -3.85 -10.64
CA GLU A 176 13.07 -2.92 -11.54
C GLU A 176 14.03 -2.04 -12.34
N LEU A 177 15.09 -1.55 -11.68
CA LEU A 177 16.15 -0.82 -12.35
C LEU A 177 16.81 -1.72 -13.41
N ALA A 178 17.06 -3.00 -13.09
CA ALA A 178 17.63 -3.97 -14.02
C ALA A 178 16.74 -4.22 -15.24
N ALA A 179 15.42 -4.34 -15.03
CA ALA A 179 14.43 -4.49 -16.11
C ALA A 179 14.37 -3.26 -17.03
N SER A 180 14.79 -2.11 -16.51
CA SER A 180 14.74 -0.80 -17.18
C SER A 180 16.11 -0.33 -17.68
N CYS A 181 17.15 -1.17 -17.59
CA CYS A 181 18.53 -0.81 -17.92
C CYS A 181 18.83 -1.03 -19.42
N PRO A 182 19.51 -0.10 -20.12
CA PRO A 182 20.08 1.16 -19.60
C PRO A 182 19.06 2.30 -19.52
N GLY A 183 19.18 3.13 -18.47
CA GLY A 183 18.25 4.23 -18.21
C GLY A 183 18.21 5.28 -19.33
N ALA A 184 19.32 5.46 -20.05
CA ALA A 184 19.43 6.40 -21.15
C ALA A 184 18.47 6.12 -22.31
N THR A 185 17.94 4.90 -22.40
CA THR A 185 17.02 4.47 -23.46
C THR A 185 15.56 4.40 -23.03
N LEU A 186 15.25 4.78 -21.78
CA LEU A 186 13.88 4.73 -21.27
C LEU A 186 13.02 5.81 -21.92
N GLU A 187 11.94 5.37 -22.57
CA GLU A 187 10.90 6.26 -23.09
C GLU A 187 10.11 6.93 -21.97
N ARG A 188 9.92 6.24 -20.84
CA ARG A 188 9.22 6.74 -19.66
C ARG A 188 9.88 6.21 -18.40
N VAL A 189 10.18 7.13 -17.48
CA VAL A 189 10.68 6.79 -16.15
C VAL A 189 9.49 6.72 -15.19
N PRO A 190 9.37 5.68 -14.34
CA PRO A 190 8.40 5.63 -13.23
C PRO A 190 8.75 6.60 -12.09
N VAL A 191 8.82 7.90 -12.40
CA VAL A 191 9.43 8.97 -11.59
C VAL A 191 9.04 8.89 -10.11
N ARG A 192 7.74 9.03 -9.81
CA ARG A 192 7.21 9.00 -8.43
C ARG A 192 7.55 7.70 -7.71
N ARG A 193 7.34 6.57 -8.39
CA ARG A 193 7.51 5.24 -7.81
C ARG A 193 8.97 4.95 -7.44
N TRP A 194 9.92 5.30 -8.30
CA TRP A 194 11.34 5.11 -8.02
C TRP A 194 11.86 6.09 -6.96
N ALA A 195 11.36 7.32 -6.95
CA ALA A 195 11.66 8.27 -5.89
C ALA A 195 11.10 7.81 -4.53
N ASP A 196 9.91 7.19 -4.48
CA ASP A 196 9.34 6.57 -3.28
C ASP A 196 10.23 5.43 -2.76
N LEU A 197 10.63 4.51 -3.65
CA LEU A 197 11.51 3.39 -3.29
C LEU A 197 12.86 3.88 -2.78
N TRP A 198 13.48 4.85 -3.47
CA TRP A 198 14.75 5.42 -3.07
C TRP A 198 14.68 6.10 -1.70
N SER A 199 13.69 6.98 -1.49
CA SER A 199 13.53 7.71 -0.22
C SER A 199 13.26 6.75 0.93
N ARG A 200 12.40 5.75 0.69
CA ARG A 200 12.09 4.73 1.67
C ARG A 200 13.30 3.88 2.02
N ALA A 201 14.07 3.46 1.02
CA ALA A 201 15.28 2.68 1.21
C ALA A 201 16.36 3.48 1.96
N MET A 202 16.50 4.79 1.69
CA MET A 202 17.39 5.67 2.43
C MET A 202 17.01 5.71 3.92
N LEU A 203 15.76 6.04 4.24
CA LEU A 203 15.31 6.21 5.62
C LEU A 203 15.36 4.92 6.44
N LEU A 204 15.09 3.77 5.83
CA LEU A 204 15.16 2.46 6.51
C LEU A 204 16.59 2.05 6.92
N THR A 205 17.63 2.75 6.44
CA THR A 205 19.00 2.54 6.92
C THR A 205 19.30 3.24 8.25
N LEU A 206 18.41 4.13 8.72
CA LEU A 206 18.56 4.83 9.99
C LEU A 206 18.24 3.91 11.17
N PRO A 207 18.97 4.04 12.30
CA PRO A 207 18.66 3.30 13.51
C PRO A 207 17.20 3.50 13.93
N GLY A 208 16.51 2.41 14.25
CA GLY A 208 15.10 2.45 14.67
C GLY A 208 14.07 2.51 13.54
N ALA A 209 14.46 2.89 12.31
CA ALA A 209 13.53 2.97 11.17
C ALA A 209 13.05 1.59 10.68
N ALA A 210 13.91 0.58 10.82
CA ALA A 210 13.60 -0.81 10.49
C ALA A 210 13.07 -1.62 11.68
N SER A 211 12.89 -1.01 12.85
CA SER A 211 12.42 -1.72 14.04
C SER A 211 11.10 -2.41 13.76
N ALA A 212 11.00 -3.68 14.17
CA ALA A 212 9.73 -4.40 14.11
C ALA A 212 8.68 -3.60 14.91
N PRO A 213 7.48 -3.39 14.35
CA PRO A 213 6.42 -2.71 15.08
C PRO A 213 6.12 -3.48 16.37
N ALA A 214 5.76 -2.75 17.43
CA ALA A 214 5.27 -3.39 18.65
C ALA A 214 4.07 -4.28 18.29
N VAL A 215 4.12 -5.53 18.76
CA VAL A 215 3.09 -6.54 18.48
C VAL A 215 2.26 -6.73 19.74
N GLY A 216 1.00 -6.32 19.67
CA GLY A 216 0.00 -6.66 20.66
C GLY A 216 -0.68 -7.99 20.34
N GLU A 217 -1.65 -8.38 21.15
CA GLU A 217 -2.48 -9.57 20.92
C GLU A 217 -3.95 -9.17 20.76
N ALA A 218 -4.62 -9.75 19.77
CA ALA A 218 -6.02 -9.53 19.44
C ALA A 218 -6.84 -10.80 19.71
N THR A 219 -7.71 -10.74 20.72
CA THR A 219 -8.71 -11.78 21.03
C THR A 219 -10.10 -11.22 20.81
N GLY A 220 -10.91 -11.87 19.98
CA GLY A 220 -12.20 -11.32 19.56
C GLY A 220 -12.73 -11.92 18.26
N ARG A 221 -13.73 -11.26 17.69
CA ARG A 221 -14.38 -11.69 16.45
C ARG A 221 -13.90 -10.83 15.28
N LEU A 222 -13.45 -11.47 14.22
CA LEU A 222 -13.05 -10.86 12.96
C LEU A 222 -14.17 -11.02 11.93
N LEU A 223 -14.57 -9.92 11.31
CA LEU A 223 -15.64 -9.84 10.31
C LEU A 223 -15.04 -9.40 8.96
N PRO A 224 -14.73 -10.33 8.05
CA PRO A 224 -14.18 -10.00 6.74
C PRO A 224 -15.11 -9.13 5.90
N LEU A 225 -14.55 -8.09 5.27
CA LEU A 225 -15.24 -7.20 4.33
C LEU A 225 -14.90 -7.53 2.88
N GLY A 226 -13.68 -8.01 2.62
CA GLY A 226 -13.23 -8.33 1.26
C GLY A 226 -11.72 -8.56 1.20
N VAL A 227 -11.22 -8.86 0.01
CA VAL A 227 -9.81 -9.21 -0.23
C VAL A 227 -9.26 -8.39 -1.37
N ASP A 228 -8.15 -7.70 -1.11
CA ASP A 228 -7.27 -7.13 -2.13
C ASP A 228 -6.19 -8.17 -2.48
N VAL A 229 -5.97 -8.44 -3.76
CA VAL A 229 -4.94 -9.40 -4.21
C VAL A 229 -3.89 -8.64 -4.99
N GLN A 230 -2.69 -8.61 -4.43
CA GLN A 230 -1.53 -7.89 -4.97
C GLN A 230 -0.59 -8.91 -5.62
N GLU A 231 -0.31 -8.70 -6.90
CA GLU A 231 0.49 -9.61 -7.71
C GLU A 231 1.78 -8.92 -8.14
N HIS A 232 2.91 -9.56 -7.84
CA HIS A 232 4.23 -9.23 -8.35
C HIS A 232 4.74 -10.39 -9.22
N ALA A 233 5.79 -10.14 -10.03
CA ALA A 233 6.42 -11.19 -10.82
C ALA A 233 6.92 -12.36 -9.96
N THR A 234 7.40 -12.06 -8.76
CA THR A 234 8.05 -13.03 -7.86
C THR A 234 7.26 -13.37 -6.59
N ALA A 235 6.13 -12.70 -6.35
CA ALA A 235 5.36 -12.85 -5.12
C ALA A 235 3.88 -12.56 -5.35
N VAL A 236 3.02 -13.10 -4.49
CA VAL A 236 1.60 -12.75 -4.41
C VAL A 236 1.22 -12.54 -2.96
N GLN A 237 0.32 -11.58 -2.72
CA GLN A 237 -0.27 -11.33 -1.42
C GLN A 237 -1.79 -11.22 -1.54
N ALA A 238 -2.51 -11.85 -0.62
CA ALA A 238 -3.92 -11.58 -0.38
C ALA A 238 -4.05 -10.83 0.94
N GLN A 239 -4.63 -9.64 0.90
CA GLN A 239 -4.89 -8.79 2.05
C GLN A 239 -6.39 -8.72 2.30
N VAL A 240 -6.83 -9.33 3.40
CA VAL A 240 -8.21 -9.30 3.85
C VAL A 240 -8.43 -8.05 4.69
N HIS A 241 -9.35 -7.19 4.27
CA HIS A 241 -9.83 -6.06 5.06
C HIS A 241 -11.01 -6.53 5.91
N ALA A 242 -11.01 -6.18 7.20
CA ALA A 242 -12.01 -6.67 8.14
C ALA A 242 -12.32 -5.65 9.26
N VAL A 243 -13.48 -5.85 9.89
CA VAL A 243 -13.81 -5.23 11.18
C VAL A 243 -13.51 -6.24 12.29
N PHE A 244 -12.78 -5.82 13.32
CA PHE A 244 -12.48 -6.63 14.49
C PHE A 244 -13.26 -6.13 15.71
N GLU A 245 -13.99 -7.03 16.36
CA GLU A 245 -14.75 -6.81 17.59
C GLU A 245 -14.01 -7.44 18.78
N PRO A 246 -13.41 -6.64 19.69
CA PRO A 246 -12.64 -7.17 20.81
C PRO A 246 -13.50 -7.99 21.78
N ALA A 247 -13.02 -9.16 22.22
CA ALA A 247 -13.73 -10.01 23.19
C ALA A 247 -13.92 -9.35 24.56
N GLY A 248 -12.98 -8.49 24.97
CA GLY A 248 -13.04 -7.73 26.22
C GLY A 248 -14.05 -6.58 26.23
N GLY A 249 -14.80 -6.38 25.14
CA GLY A 249 -15.57 -5.16 24.91
C GLY A 249 -14.68 -3.99 24.44
N GLY A 250 -15.31 -2.96 23.89
CA GLY A 250 -14.63 -1.81 23.28
C GLY A 250 -15.13 -1.53 21.86
N PRO A 251 -14.72 -0.40 21.25
CA PRO A 251 -15.13 -0.08 19.90
C PRO A 251 -14.54 -1.08 18.89
N PRO A 252 -15.30 -1.46 17.85
CA PRO A 252 -14.75 -2.22 16.74
C PRO A 252 -13.57 -1.49 16.10
N LYS A 253 -12.62 -2.24 15.54
CA LYS A 253 -11.42 -1.69 14.89
C LYS A 253 -11.30 -2.18 13.46
N LEU A 254 -10.81 -1.32 12.57
CA LEU A 254 -10.43 -1.74 11.22
C LEU A 254 -9.09 -2.46 11.28
N VAL A 255 -9.03 -3.67 10.74
CA VAL A 255 -7.79 -4.46 10.69
C VAL A 255 -7.58 -5.02 9.29
N ARG A 256 -6.34 -5.41 9.02
CA ARG A 256 -5.95 -6.11 7.80
C ARG A 256 -5.29 -7.42 8.18
N ALA A 257 -5.63 -8.52 7.53
CA ALA A 257 -4.91 -9.79 7.65
C ALA A 257 -4.29 -10.11 6.30
N SER A 258 -2.97 -10.25 6.25
CA SER A 258 -2.24 -10.49 5.00
C SER A 258 -1.60 -11.87 4.99
N VAL A 259 -1.70 -12.55 3.85
CA VAL A 259 -1.00 -13.81 3.58
C VAL A 259 -0.26 -13.69 2.25
N SER A 260 1.02 -14.07 2.25
CA SER A 260 1.88 -13.91 1.07
C SER A 260 2.61 -15.20 0.75
N ALA A 261 2.90 -15.43 -0.53
CA ALA A 261 3.68 -16.57 -0.98
C ALA A 261 4.64 -16.17 -2.10
N PRO A 262 5.84 -16.77 -2.17
CA PRO A 262 6.70 -16.65 -3.34
C PRO A 262 5.99 -17.27 -4.54
N LYS A 263 6.23 -16.69 -5.71
CA LYS A 263 5.53 -17.03 -6.95
C LYS A 263 6.51 -17.01 -8.13
N PRO A 264 6.53 -18.03 -9.02
CA PRO A 264 7.15 -17.87 -10.33
C PRO A 264 6.25 -17.03 -11.26
N ASP A 265 6.85 -16.18 -12.09
CA ASP A 265 6.17 -15.26 -13.01
C ASP A 265 5.09 -15.93 -13.91
N THR A 266 5.28 -17.20 -14.24
CA THR A 266 4.33 -18.03 -15.01
C THR A 266 3.00 -18.34 -14.32
N VAL A 267 2.87 -18.15 -13.00
CA VAL A 267 1.62 -18.43 -12.27
C VAL A 267 0.77 -17.17 -12.18
N VAL A 268 -0.36 -17.13 -12.87
CA VAL A 268 -1.27 -15.97 -12.93
C VAL A 268 -2.73 -16.38 -12.66
N GLY A 269 -3.60 -15.39 -12.43
CA GLY A 269 -5.05 -15.57 -12.31
C GLY A 269 -5.45 -16.56 -11.20
N ALA A 270 -6.35 -17.50 -11.49
CA ALA A 270 -6.83 -18.46 -10.48
C ALA A 270 -5.72 -19.36 -9.88
N GLY A 271 -4.56 -19.48 -10.55
CA GLY A 271 -3.40 -20.22 -10.03
C GLY A 271 -2.83 -19.61 -8.75
N LEU A 272 -3.02 -18.32 -8.53
CA LEU A 272 -2.52 -17.59 -7.35
C LEU A 272 -3.04 -18.19 -6.03
N TRP A 273 -4.32 -18.56 -5.98
CA TRP A 273 -4.92 -19.14 -4.77
C TRP A 273 -4.31 -20.48 -4.36
N GLN A 274 -3.67 -21.20 -5.30
CA GLN A 274 -2.99 -22.45 -4.98
C GLN A 274 -1.74 -22.22 -4.14
N LEU A 275 -1.05 -21.09 -4.34
CA LEU A 275 0.14 -20.70 -3.58
C LEU A 275 -0.20 -20.26 -2.16
N LEU A 276 -1.39 -19.69 -1.97
CA LEU A 276 -1.88 -19.21 -0.67
C LEU A 276 -2.57 -20.30 0.17
N ARG A 277 -2.55 -21.56 -0.30
CA ARG A 277 -3.17 -22.72 0.37
C ARG A 277 -2.74 -22.99 1.82
N PRO A 278 -1.50 -22.69 2.25
CA PRO A 278 -1.14 -22.87 3.66
C PRO A 278 -2.05 -22.08 4.62
N HIS A 279 -2.67 -20.98 4.15
CA HIS A 279 -3.47 -20.06 4.97
C HIS A 279 -4.96 -20.06 4.61
N MET A 280 -5.50 -21.24 4.32
CA MET A 280 -6.88 -21.38 3.85
C MET A 280 -7.95 -21.07 4.89
N SER A 281 -7.66 -21.02 6.19
CA SER A 281 -8.74 -20.76 7.16
C SER A 281 -9.34 -19.36 6.97
N LEU A 282 -8.49 -18.33 6.86
CA LEU A 282 -8.89 -16.95 6.57
C LEU A 282 -9.61 -16.83 5.23
N LEU A 283 -9.00 -17.38 4.18
CA LEU A 283 -9.49 -17.26 2.83
C LEU A 283 -10.79 -18.08 2.61
N THR A 284 -10.95 -19.19 3.32
CA THR A 284 -12.20 -19.95 3.34
C THR A 284 -13.30 -19.15 4.05
N ALA A 285 -13.01 -18.55 5.21
CA ALA A 285 -13.98 -17.74 5.95
C ALA A 285 -14.51 -16.56 5.11
N VAL A 286 -13.63 -15.87 4.39
CA VAL A 286 -14.03 -14.85 3.41
C VAL A 286 -14.94 -15.45 2.34
N SER A 287 -14.55 -16.59 1.75
CA SER A 287 -15.31 -17.18 0.64
C SER A 287 -16.68 -17.72 1.05
N GLU A 288 -16.82 -18.15 2.30
CA GLU A 288 -18.04 -18.72 2.87
C GLU A 288 -18.91 -17.67 3.59
N GLY A 289 -18.46 -16.41 3.66
CA GLY A 289 -19.16 -15.35 4.39
C GLY A 289 -19.27 -15.65 5.88
N ARG A 290 -18.16 -16.04 6.52
CA ARG A 290 -18.09 -16.37 7.94
C ARG A 290 -17.19 -15.42 8.70
N ALA A 291 -17.55 -15.17 9.96
CA ALA A 291 -16.66 -14.56 10.92
C ALA A 291 -15.52 -15.53 11.29
N MET A 292 -14.49 -14.98 11.93
CA MET A 292 -13.42 -15.77 12.55
C MET A 292 -13.26 -15.38 14.01
N ASP A 293 -13.21 -16.38 14.89
CA ASP A 293 -12.87 -16.18 16.30
C ASP A 293 -11.35 -16.25 16.43
N LEU A 294 -10.76 -15.17 16.93
CA LEU A 294 -9.33 -15.01 17.14
C LEU A 294 -8.98 -15.17 18.62
N ASP A 295 -7.92 -15.90 18.90
CA ASP A 295 -7.36 -16.09 20.23
C ASP A 295 -5.89 -15.64 20.25
N ALA A 296 -5.64 -14.50 20.88
CA ALA A 296 -4.32 -13.89 21.00
C ALA A 296 -3.61 -13.71 19.63
N MET A 297 -4.33 -13.39 18.56
CA MET A 297 -3.72 -13.18 17.24
C MET A 297 -2.73 -11.99 17.29
N PRO A 298 -1.47 -12.13 16.87
CA PRO A 298 -0.54 -11.02 16.93
C PRO A 298 -0.97 -9.87 15.99
N VAL A 299 -0.94 -8.63 16.48
CA VAL A 299 -1.39 -7.43 15.76
C VAL A 299 -0.38 -6.29 15.88
N THR A 300 -0.07 -5.61 14.79
CA THR A 300 0.80 -4.43 14.79
C THR A 300 0.06 -3.18 15.30
N GLY A 301 0.81 -2.14 15.67
CA GLY A 301 0.24 -0.82 15.99
C GLY A 301 -0.57 -0.17 14.85
N GLU A 302 -0.39 -0.62 13.60
CA GLU A 302 -1.16 -0.14 12.43
C GLU A 302 -2.40 -1.01 12.12
N GLY A 303 -2.71 -2.00 12.95
CA GLY A 303 -3.85 -2.90 12.77
C GLY A 303 -3.63 -4.05 11.77
N ASP A 304 -2.38 -4.39 11.46
CA ASP A 304 -2.06 -5.56 10.65
C ASP A 304 -1.97 -6.81 11.52
N LEU A 305 -2.82 -7.79 11.25
CA LEU A 305 -2.81 -9.11 11.87
C LEU A 305 -1.71 -9.97 11.23
N LEU A 306 -0.79 -10.48 12.05
CA LEU A 306 0.20 -11.45 11.65
C LEU A 306 -0.46 -12.83 11.70
N TRP A 307 -0.96 -13.30 10.55
CA TRP A 307 -1.86 -14.44 10.50
C TRP A 307 -1.21 -15.74 10.99
N ASP A 308 -1.83 -16.35 12.01
CA ASP A 308 -1.48 -17.67 12.55
C ASP A 308 -2.74 -18.55 12.58
N ASP A 309 -2.81 -19.55 11.70
CA ASP A 309 -3.94 -20.47 11.61
C ASP A 309 -4.22 -21.22 12.93
N ALA A 310 -3.24 -21.38 13.83
CA ALA A 310 -3.45 -22.01 15.13
C ALA A 310 -4.28 -21.13 16.09
N ARG A 311 -4.33 -19.82 15.83
CA ARG A 311 -5.00 -18.80 16.65
C ARG A 311 -6.34 -18.34 16.07
N ALA A 312 -6.85 -19.01 15.04
CA ALA A 312 -8.08 -18.64 14.35
C ALA A 312 -9.03 -19.83 14.18
N ARG A 313 -10.33 -19.61 14.43
CA ARG A 313 -11.38 -20.62 14.24
C ARG A 313 -12.57 -20.02 13.49
N ALA A 314 -13.22 -20.82 12.64
CA ALA A 314 -14.39 -20.36 11.91
C ALA A 314 -15.56 -20.12 12.87
N GLY A 315 -16.08 -18.89 12.86
CA GLY A 315 -17.19 -18.45 13.71
C GLY A 315 -18.53 -18.48 12.99
N GLU A 316 -19.50 -17.76 13.52
CA GLU A 316 -20.86 -17.64 12.96
C GLU A 316 -20.87 -17.02 11.54
N PRO A 317 -21.93 -17.25 10.74
CA PRO A 317 -22.13 -16.55 9.48
C PRO A 317 -22.05 -15.02 9.65
N ALA A 318 -21.38 -14.37 8.72
CA ALA A 318 -21.19 -12.92 8.68
C ALA A 318 -21.25 -12.44 7.22
N GLU A 319 -22.44 -12.07 6.78
CA GLU A 319 -22.63 -11.54 5.43
C GLU A 319 -21.93 -10.18 5.28
N VAL A 320 -21.11 -10.04 4.23
CA VAL A 320 -20.25 -8.87 3.98
C VAL A 320 -21.02 -7.56 4.02
N PHE A 321 -22.16 -7.48 3.31
CA PHE A 321 -22.96 -6.25 3.25
C PHE A 321 -23.72 -5.96 4.54
N ALA A 322 -24.13 -6.98 5.30
CA ALA A 322 -24.70 -6.78 6.63
C ALA A 322 -23.65 -6.23 7.61
N THR A 323 -22.45 -6.83 7.60
CA THR A 323 -21.29 -6.34 8.36
C THR A 323 -20.94 -4.90 7.99
N ALA A 324 -20.90 -4.58 6.69
CA ALA A 324 -20.56 -3.24 6.21
C ALA A 324 -21.64 -2.19 6.57
N ARG A 325 -22.91 -2.56 6.68
CA ARG A 325 -23.98 -1.64 7.12
C ARG A 325 -23.97 -1.40 8.62
N VAL A 326 -23.62 -2.41 9.42
CA VAL A 326 -23.78 -2.38 10.88
C VAL A 326 -22.47 -2.06 11.60
N ALA A 327 -21.40 -2.80 11.33
CA ALA A 327 -20.17 -2.74 12.11
C ALA A 327 -19.19 -1.70 11.55
N LEU A 328 -19.03 -1.63 10.22
CA LEU A 328 -18.08 -0.73 9.56
C LEU A 328 -18.22 0.76 9.95
N PRO A 329 -19.43 1.35 10.07
CA PRO A 329 -19.57 2.76 10.47
C PRO A 329 -19.06 3.07 11.89
N THR A 330 -18.99 2.04 12.75
CA THR A 330 -18.54 2.17 14.15
C THR A 330 -17.08 1.80 14.35
N ALA A 331 -16.42 1.30 13.30
CA ALA A 331 -15.06 0.79 13.38
C ALA A 331 -14.03 1.93 13.33
N ALA A 332 -13.19 2.01 14.36
CA ALA A 332 -12.09 2.96 14.44
C ALA A 332 -10.88 2.47 13.62
N ALA A 333 -10.21 3.39 12.94
CA ALA A 333 -8.93 3.11 12.27
C ALA A 333 -7.77 3.16 13.27
N PHE A 334 -6.75 2.33 13.04
CA PHE A 334 -5.47 2.47 13.72
C PHE A 334 -4.67 3.64 13.14
N ALA A 335 -3.78 4.19 13.95
CA ALA A 335 -2.85 5.21 13.52
C ALA A 335 -1.82 4.65 12.52
N THR A 336 -1.54 5.43 11.48
CA THR A 336 -0.46 5.13 10.53
C THR A 336 0.88 5.55 11.12
N ALA A 337 1.83 4.63 11.15
CA ALA A 337 3.19 4.87 11.63
C ALA A 337 3.86 5.96 10.76
N PRO A 338 4.73 6.81 11.34
CA PRO A 338 5.26 7.99 10.62
C PRO A 338 5.89 7.69 9.26
N LEU A 339 6.72 6.65 9.15
CA LEU A 339 7.37 6.27 7.88
C LEU A 339 6.40 5.72 6.84
N ASP A 340 5.21 5.33 7.27
CA ASP A 340 4.17 4.68 6.49
C ASP A 340 3.06 5.64 6.04
N ARG A 341 3.14 6.91 6.46
CA ARG A 341 2.27 7.99 5.99
C ARG A 341 2.65 8.37 4.55
N HIS A 342 1.87 7.89 3.60
CA HIS A 342 2.06 8.16 2.18
C HIS A 342 0.72 8.13 1.44
N PRO A 343 0.40 9.06 0.52
CA PRO A 343 -0.92 9.11 -0.12
C PRO A 343 -1.32 7.80 -0.82
N ALA A 344 -0.38 7.15 -1.52
CA ALA A 344 -0.63 5.87 -2.18
C ALA A 344 -0.97 4.70 -1.23
N ARG A 345 -0.70 4.84 0.08
CA ARG A 345 -1.06 3.86 1.12
C ARG A 345 -2.48 4.05 1.65
N ILE A 346 -3.19 5.12 1.28
CA ILE A 346 -4.58 5.33 1.66
C ILE A 346 -5.43 4.22 1.02
N ALA A 347 -6.05 3.41 1.87
CA ALA A 347 -6.91 2.30 1.49
C ALA A 347 -7.97 2.10 2.58
N VAL A 348 -9.01 2.94 2.54
CA VAL A 348 -10.01 3.02 3.60
C VAL A 348 -11.27 2.25 3.19
N PRO A 349 -11.68 1.19 3.92
CA PRO A 349 -12.89 0.45 3.59
C PRO A 349 -14.15 1.33 3.68
N VAL A 350 -14.98 1.30 2.63
CA VAL A 350 -16.23 2.06 2.51
C VAL A 350 -17.36 1.17 2.00
N LEU A 351 -18.59 1.48 2.44
CA LEU A 351 -19.82 0.98 1.85
C LEU A 351 -20.47 2.09 1.03
N LEU A 352 -20.74 1.79 -0.24
CA LEU A 352 -21.47 2.67 -1.16
C LEU A 352 -22.80 2.01 -1.54
N GLU A 353 -23.87 2.77 -1.45
CA GLU A 353 -25.23 2.37 -1.78
C GLU A 353 -25.99 3.55 -2.39
N GLY A 354 -27.06 3.27 -3.13
CA GLY A 354 -27.90 4.30 -3.73
C GLY A 354 -27.18 5.12 -4.81
N TYR A 355 -26.12 4.58 -5.41
CA TYR A 355 -25.41 5.18 -6.53
C TYR A 355 -26.01 4.78 -7.88
N ALA A 356 -25.80 5.60 -8.90
CA ALA A 356 -25.94 5.18 -10.29
C ALA A 356 -24.56 4.81 -10.85
N VAL A 357 -24.52 3.86 -11.79
CA VAL A 357 -23.27 3.44 -12.41
C VAL A 357 -23.10 4.15 -13.75
N GLU A 358 -21.93 4.74 -13.95
CA GLU A 358 -21.41 5.22 -15.24
C GLU A 358 -20.29 4.27 -15.71
N GLU A 359 -19.73 4.52 -16.91
CA GLU A 359 -18.77 3.61 -17.55
C GLU A 359 -17.57 3.23 -16.66
N ASP A 360 -17.05 4.18 -15.90
CA ASP A 360 -15.83 4.10 -15.07
C ASP A 360 -16.00 4.75 -13.69
N ALA A 361 -17.24 5.04 -13.28
CA ALA A 361 -17.51 5.79 -12.06
C ALA A 361 -18.86 5.43 -11.41
N PHE A 362 -18.97 5.74 -10.12
CA PHE A 362 -20.22 5.76 -9.39
C PHE A 362 -20.69 7.20 -9.17
N GLN A 363 -21.95 7.47 -9.48
CA GLN A 363 -22.63 8.71 -9.11
C GLN A 363 -23.19 8.58 -7.69
N VAL A 364 -22.44 9.08 -6.70
CA VAL A 364 -22.77 9.02 -5.28
C VAL A 364 -23.22 10.39 -4.83
N ALA A 365 -24.50 10.53 -4.44
CA ALA A 365 -25.07 11.81 -3.98
C ALA A 365 -24.83 13.00 -4.93
N GLY A 366 -24.84 12.75 -6.25
CA GLY A 366 -24.64 13.76 -7.29
C GLY A 366 -23.18 14.07 -7.63
N VAL A 367 -22.24 13.28 -7.08
CA VAL A 367 -20.81 13.42 -7.30
C VAL A 367 -20.26 12.16 -7.96
N ARG A 368 -19.43 12.35 -8.99
CA ARG A 368 -18.80 11.28 -9.76
C ARG A 368 -17.55 10.77 -9.06
N LEU A 369 -17.61 9.59 -8.46
CA LEU A 369 -16.49 8.90 -7.82
C LEU A 369 -15.90 7.84 -8.75
N ALA A 370 -14.64 8.00 -9.15
CA ALA A 370 -13.96 7.08 -10.05
C ALA A 370 -13.88 5.66 -9.46
N VAL A 371 -14.00 4.64 -10.31
CA VAL A 371 -13.95 3.23 -9.93
C VAL A 371 -12.79 2.54 -10.62
N ASP A 372 -11.82 2.06 -9.84
CA ASP A 372 -10.66 1.33 -10.35
C ASP A 372 -11.00 -0.15 -10.52
N THR A 373 -11.54 -0.48 -11.70
CA THR A 373 -11.81 -1.87 -12.07
C THR A 373 -10.57 -2.62 -12.54
N ASP A 374 -9.48 -1.92 -12.86
CA ASP A 374 -8.23 -2.54 -13.32
C ASP A 374 -7.52 -3.27 -12.18
N ARG A 375 -7.72 -2.82 -10.93
CA ARG A 375 -7.28 -3.51 -9.71
C ARG A 375 -8.18 -4.65 -9.26
N VAL A 376 -9.27 -4.95 -9.97
CA VAL A 376 -10.09 -6.13 -9.65
C VAL A 376 -9.30 -7.38 -10.05
N PRO A 377 -9.00 -8.29 -9.12
CA PRO A 377 -8.13 -9.41 -9.44
C PRO A 377 -8.79 -10.35 -10.44
N ALA A 378 -8.10 -10.61 -11.55
CA ALA A 378 -8.48 -11.64 -12.52
C ALA A 378 -8.56 -13.06 -11.91
N ALA A 379 -8.09 -13.22 -10.67
CA ALA A 379 -8.18 -14.41 -9.87
C ALA A 379 -9.57 -14.62 -9.21
N GLY A 380 -10.56 -13.75 -9.38
CA GLY A 380 -11.88 -13.87 -8.75
C GLY A 380 -13.07 -13.76 -9.70
N PRO A 381 -14.31 -13.97 -9.20
CA PRO A 381 -15.53 -13.76 -9.97
C PRO A 381 -16.01 -12.30 -9.99
N LEU A 382 -15.31 -11.41 -9.27
CA LEU A 382 -15.55 -9.98 -9.35
C LEU A 382 -15.00 -9.51 -10.71
N THR A 383 -15.85 -8.92 -11.54
CA THR A 383 -15.49 -8.43 -12.88
C THR A 383 -16.03 -7.02 -13.09
N PRO A 384 -15.51 -6.24 -14.06
CA PRO A 384 -16.07 -4.93 -14.41
C PRO A 384 -17.57 -4.99 -14.69
N GLU A 385 -18.09 -6.06 -15.32
CA GLU A 385 -19.53 -6.22 -15.56
C GLU A 385 -20.33 -6.49 -14.29
N ALA A 386 -19.75 -7.18 -13.31
CA ALA A 386 -20.37 -7.37 -12.01
C ALA A 386 -20.49 -6.05 -11.25
N VAL A 387 -19.47 -5.19 -11.37
CA VAL A 387 -19.45 -3.82 -10.81
C VAL A 387 -20.43 -2.92 -11.56
N ALA A 388 -20.49 -3.01 -12.88
CA ALA A 388 -21.42 -2.22 -13.70
C ALA A 388 -22.90 -2.52 -13.43
N SER A 389 -23.20 -3.71 -12.88
CA SER A 389 -24.57 -4.19 -12.62
C SER A 389 -24.96 -4.21 -11.14
N SER A 390 -24.15 -3.60 -10.26
CA SER A 390 -24.37 -3.63 -8.82
C SER A 390 -25.23 -2.47 -8.30
N GLY A 391 -25.90 -2.71 -7.17
CA GLY A 391 -26.65 -1.71 -6.41
C GLY A 391 -26.01 -1.33 -5.06
N ALA A 392 -25.02 -2.11 -4.62
CA ALA A 392 -24.18 -1.79 -3.47
C ALA A 392 -22.74 -2.27 -3.71
N CYS A 393 -21.76 -1.54 -3.17
CA CYS A 393 -20.34 -1.85 -3.30
C CYS A 393 -19.64 -1.69 -1.94
N VAL A 394 -18.92 -2.72 -1.51
CA VAL A 394 -17.87 -2.61 -0.49
C VAL A 394 -16.55 -2.47 -1.22
N GLY A 395 -15.85 -1.37 -0.97
CA GLY A 395 -14.59 -1.05 -1.66
C GLY A 395 -13.57 -0.39 -0.74
N LEU A 396 -12.39 -0.14 -1.29
CA LEU A 396 -11.35 0.67 -0.66
C LEU A 396 -11.36 2.05 -1.32
N LEU A 397 -11.61 3.09 -0.55
CA LEU A 397 -11.35 4.46 -0.97
C LEU A 397 -9.83 4.68 -0.96
N ARG A 398 -9.28 5.08 -2.10
CA ARG A 398 -7.85 5.30 -2.31
C ARG A 398 -7.61 6.68 -2.88
N TRP A 399 -6.37 7.13 -2.76
CA TRP A 399 -5.86 8.29 -3.46
C TRP A 399 -4.86 7.82 -4.53
N ASP A 400 -5.11 8.19 -5.78
CA ASP A 400 -4.22 7.93 -6.90
C ASP A 400 -4.22 9.11 -7.87
N ALA A 401 -3.06 9.41 -8.44
CA ALA A 401 -2.89 10.45 -9.47
C ALA A 401 -3.58 11.82 -9.21
N GLY A 402 -3.75 12.22 -7.95
CA GLY A 402 -4.37 13.50 -7.60
C GLY A 402 -5.89 13.45 -7.39
N GLU A 403 -6.49 12.25 -7.36
CA GLU A 403 -7.93 12.09 -7.13
C GLU A 403 -8.26 10.92 -6.19
N PHE A 404 -9.45 10.99 -5.59
CA PHE A 404 -10.02 9.86 -4.87
C PHE A 404 -10.72 8.90 -5.82
N LEU A 405 -10.44 7.61 -5.66
CA LEU A 405 -11.08 6.54 -6.40
C LEU A 405 -11.49 5.39 -5.47
N VAL A 406 -12.36 4.51 -5.97
CA VAL A 406 -12.80 3.33 -5.23
C VAL A 406 -12.31 2.07 -5.94
N GLN A 407 -11.56 1.25 -5.22
CA GLN A 407 -11.22 -0.11 -5.63
C GLN A 407 -12.30 -1.08 -5.11
N PRO A 408 -13.09 -1.74 -5.97
CA PRO A 408 -14.12 -2.68 -5.52
C PRO A 408 -13.52 -3.94 -4.86
N LEU A 409 -14.06 -4.34 -3.71
CA LEU A 409 -13.72 -5.63 -3.05
C LEU A 409 -14.87 -6.64 -3.14
N ALA A 410 -16.10 -6.16 -3.02
CA ALA A 410 -17.32 -6.92 -3.17
C ALA A 410 -18.47 -6.04 -3.69
N VAL A 411 -19.34 -6.62 -4.50
CA VAL A 411 -20.53 -5.96 -5.02
C VAL A 411 -21.79 -6.80 -4.80
N GLU A 412 -22.93 -6.14 -4.56
CA GLU A 412 -24.24 -6.77 -4.45
C GLU A 412 -25.05 -6.45 -5.70
N ARG A 413 -25.53 -7.50 -6.37
CA ARG A 413 -26.37 -7.37 -7.57
C ARG A 413 -27.63 -8.20 -7.47
N MET A 414 -28.65 -7.82 -8.24
CA MET A 414 -29.93 -8.53 -8.27
C MET A 414 -29.92 -9.62 -9.35
N VAL A 415 -30.05 -10.87 -8.94
CA VAL A 415 -30.20 -12.03 -9.84
C VAL A 415 -31.53 -12.72 -9.53
N ARG A 416 -32.45 -12.77 -10.52
CA ARG A 416 -33.78 -13.38 -10.36
C ARG A 416 -34.52 -12.90 -9.09
N LYS A 417 -34.47 -11.58 -8.84
CA LYS A 417 -35.06 -10.90 -7.66
C LYS A 417 -34.42 -11.25 -6.31
N LYS A 418 -33.24 -11.88 -6.29
CA LYS A 418 -32.45 -12.10 -5.08
C LYS A 418 -31.16 -11.28 -5.14
N ALA A 419 -30.83 -10.62 -4.05
CA ALA A 419 -29.52 -10.01 -3.87
C ALA A 419 -28.47 -11.12 -3.79
N VAL A 420 -27.39 -10.98 -4.56
CA VAL A 420 -26.26 -11.91 -4.58
C VAL A 420 -24.98 -11.10 -4.47
N ALA A 421 -24.19 -11.39 -3.44
CA ALA A 421 -22.86 -10.84 -3.27
C ALA A 421 -21.85 -11.53 -4.20
N VAL A 422 -20.97 -10.75 -4.80
CA VAL A 422 -19.82 -11.21 -5.60
C VAL A 422 -18.57 -10.57 -5.00
N HIS A 423 -17.59 -11.37 -4.58
CA HIS A 423 -16.38 -10.89 -3.91
C HIS A 423 -15.12 -11.45 -4.55
N ALA A 424 -14.04 -10.66 -4.52
CA ALA A 424 -12.74 -11.01 -5.10
C ALA A 424 -12.19 -12.35 -4.55
N GLY A 425 -12.36 -12.59 -3.24
CA GLY A 425 -11.88 -13.81 -2.57
C GLY A 425 -12.73 -15.06 -2.76
N ALA A 426 -13.81 -15.04 -3.57
CA ALA A 426 -14.76 -16.17 -3.63
C ALA A 426 -14.15 -17.48 -4.12
N TRP A 427 -13.11 -17.43 -4.96
CA TRP A 427 -12.47 -18.63 -5.48
C TRP A 427 -11.46 -19.25 -4.51
N ALA A 428 -11.14 -18.56 -3.42
CA ALA A 428 -10.15 -19.04 -2.47
C ALA A 428 -10.60 -20.30 -1.70
N GLY A 429 -11.91 -20.47 -1.46
CA GLY A 429 -12.48 -21.65 -0.80
C GLY A 429 -12.77 -22.85 -1.71
N VAL A 430 -12.57 -22.74 -3.03
CA VAL A 430 -12.92 -23.83 -3.97
C VAL A 430 -11.94 -25.00 -3.80
N ARG A 431 -12.30 -25.96 -2.94
CA ARG A 431 -11.72 -27.31 -2.99
C ARG A 431 -12.10 -27.92 -4.34
N ARG A 432 -11.11 -28.34 -5.15
CA ARG A 432 -11.39 -29.21 -6.29
C ARG A 432 -12.00 -30.51 -5.76
N THR A 433 -13.33 -30.65 -5.86
CA THR A 433 -14.01 -31.94 -5.78
C THR A 433 -15.07 -32.06 -6.87
N ARG A 434 -14.62 -32.43 -8.07
CA ARG A 434 -15.09 -33.63 -8.78
C ARG A 434 -14.16 -33.89 -9.98
N PRO A 435 -13.55 -35.08 -10.12
CA PRO A 435 -12.96 -35.47 -11.39
C PRO A 435 -14.11 -35.62 -12.39
N GLY A 436 -14.16 -34.76 -13.42
CA GLY A 436 -15.12 -34.90 -14.52
C GLY A 436 -15.70 -33.62 -15.12
N CYS A 437 -15.51 -32.43 -14.52
CA CYS A 437 -15.98 -31.19 -15.16
C CYS A 437 -14.82 -30.50 -15.89
N VAL A 438 -14.72 -30.80 -17.20
CA VAL A 438 -13.85 -30.07 -18.13
C VAL A 438 -14.51 -28.73 -18.46
N PRO A 439 -13.85 -27.57 -18.33
CA PRO A 439 -14.36 -26.31 -18.85
C PRO A 439 -14.48 -26.44 -20.38
N ARG A 440 -15.66 -26.15 -20.94
CA ARG A 440 -15.82 -26.06 -22.40
C ARG A 440 -14.85 -25.00 -22.92
N ARG A 441 -13.99 -25.39 -23.88
CA ARG A 441 -13.18 -24.46 -24.66
C ARG A 441 -14.08 -23.38 -25.28
N PRO A 442 -13.65 -22.10 -25.31
CA PRO A 442 -14.33 -21.10 -26.13
C PRO A 442 -14.26 -21.52 -27.61
N PRO A 443 -15.29 -21.20 -28.42
CA PRO A 443 -15.24 -21.48 -29.84
C PRO A 443 -14.11 -20.66 -30.48
N PRO A 444 -13.44 -21.20 -31.51
CA PRO A 444 -12.46 -20.42 -32.27
C PRO A 444 -13.21 -19.29 -32.97
N MET A 445 -12.78 -18.04 -32.73
CA MET A 445 -13.24 -16.89 -33.50
C MET A 445 -12.57 -16.89 -34.88
N PRO A 446 -13.29 -16.48 -35.94
CA PRO A 446 -12.80 -16.44 -37.32
C PRO A 446 -11.72 -15.38 -37.57
#